data_AF-A0A916JNM8-F1
#
_entry.id   AF-A0A916JNM8-F1
#
_cell.length_a   1.000
_cell.length_b   1.000
_cell.length_c   1.000
_cell.angle_alpha   90.00
_cell.angle_beta   90.00
_cell.angle_gamma   90.00
#
_symmetry.space_group_name_H-M   'P 1'
#
loop_
_entity.id
_entity.type
_entity.pdbx_description
1 polymer ?
#
loop_
_entity_poly.entity_id
_entity_poly.type
_entity_poly.pdbx_seq_one_letter_code
_entity_poly.pdbx_strand_id
1 'polypeptide(L)'
;MKLRWLFAVLMVFTLVFNQCASDETEETSESISPEEQKEMEQQIEHISMLNKELTGGKPENELVAAKALFDAASKFVNTHPNHEKTPAIMELAAKSSEILGKPQQAINIMQKLVDEFPETEDTPKYMANIARLYEVNGELEKSKSMYNQLIEKYPNDPFAQDAKNYLTNILGKSDAEILMFIDSVNSSN
;
A
#
# COMPACT_ATOMS: atom_id res chain seq x y z
N MET A 1 4.19 -59.55 24.46
CA MET A 1 4.51 -59.95 23.07
C MET A 1 4.78 -58.66 22.32
N LYS A 2 6.04 -58.24 22.03
CA LYS A 2 6.99 -58.72 20.98
C LYS A 2 6.30 -58.71 19.59
N LEU A 3 6.77 -58.09 18.50
CA LEU A 3 8.13 -57.66 18.13
C LEU A 3 8.13 -56.73 16.87
N ARG A 4 8.94 -55.68 16.96
CA ARG A 4 9.78 -54.93 15.99
C ARG A 4 9.90 -55.45 14.54
N TRP A 5 9.84 -54.52 13.56
CA TRP A 5 10.51 -54.57 12.25
C TRP A 5 11.17 -53.19 12.01
N LEU A 6 12.46 -53.00 12.31
CA LEU A 6 13.66 -53.19 11.47
C LEU A 6 13.98 -51.97 10.58
N PHE A 7 14.81 -51.10 11.15
CA PHE A 7 15.77 -50.24 10.44
C PHE A 7 16.64 -51.07 9.48
N ALA A 8 16.86 -50.58 8.25
CA ALA A 8 18.13 -50.63 7.53
C ALA A 8 17.96 -50.20 6.06
N VAL A 9 18.34 -48.97 5.72
CA VAL A 9 19.16 -48.75 4.53
C VAL A 9 20.34 -47.90 4.96
N LEU A 10 21.51 -48.50 4.83
CA LEU A 10 22.82 -48.05 5.26
C LEU A 10 23.18 -46.68 4.68
N MET A 11 23.77 -45.84 5.53
CA MET A 11 24.76 -44.84 5.14
C MET A 11 25.84 -45.46 4.26
N VAL A 12 26.10 -44.87 3.09
CA VAL A 12 27.45 -44.83 2.54
C VAL A 12 27.94 -43.40 2.74
N PHE A 13 28.84 -43.29 3.70
CA PHE A 13 29.57 -42.11 4.10
C PHE A 13 30.72 -41.92 3.09
N THR A 14 30.62 -40.93 2.20
CA THR A 14 31.81 -40.36 1.56
C THR A 14 31.91 -38.90 1.98
N LEU A 15 32.70 -38.68 3.04
CA LEU A 15 33.27 -37.40 3.39
C LEU A 15 34.10 -36.89 2.21
N VAL A 16 33.65 -35.81 1.57
CA VAL A 16 34.55 -34.88 0.92
C VAL A 16 34.37 -33.55 1.64
N PHE A 17 35.27 -33.28 2.57
CA PHE A 17 35.56 -31.92 2.99
C PHE A 17 36.18 -31.20 1.80
N ASN A 18 35.53 -30.17 1.28
CA ASN A 18 36.24 -28.99 0.82
C ASN A 18 35.40 -27.74 1.02
N GLN A 19 36.11 -26.65 1.22
CA GLN A 19 35.74 -25.48 1.99
C GLN A 19 35.05 -24.40 1.16
N CYS A 20 34.38 -23.48 1.86
CA CYS A 20 33.86 -22.17 1.43
C CYS A 20 32.50 -22.15 0.72
N ALA A 21 31.47 -21.64 1.43
CA ALA A 21 30.88 -20.32 1.17
C ALA A 21 29.56 -20.19 1.93
N SER A 22 29.38 -19.00 2.54
CA SER A 22 28.14 -18.39 3.05
C SER A 22 26.97 -19.31 3.42
N ASP A 23 26.72 -19.35 4.73
CA ASP A 23 25.45 -19.70 5.35
C ASP A 23 24.39 -18.71 4.82
N GLU A 24 23.83 -19.00 3.64
CA GLU A 24 22.57 -18.43 3.20
C GLU A 24 21.50 -19.13 4.03
N THR A 25 20.91 -18.36 4.96
CA THR A 25 19.64 -18.74 5.57
C THR A 25 18.64 -18.95 4.43
N GLU A 26 18.42 -20.22 4.07
CA GLU A 26 17.27 -20.63 3.28
C GLU A 26 16.01 -20.24 4.07
N GLU A 27 15.48 -19.05 3.79
CA GLU A 27 14.09 -18.75 4.04
C GLU A 27 13.29 -19.79 3.26
N THR A 28 12.73 -20.76 3.97
CA THR A 28 11.81 -21.74 3.41
C THR A 28 10.55 -21.01 2.93
N SER A 29 10.58 -20.48 1.72
CA SER A 29 9.36 -20.10 1.00
C SER A 29 8.63 -21.40 0.70
N GLU A 30 7.48 -21.63 1.34
CA GLU A 30 6.54 -22.64 0.86
C GLU A 30 6.25 -22.34 -0.61
N SER A 31 6.73 -23.20 -1.51
CA SER A 31 6.46 -23.07 -2.93
C SER A 31 4.97 -23.33 -3.16
N ILE A 32 4.20 -22.29 -3.48
CA ILE A 32 2.81 -22.40 -3.93
C ILE A 32 2.71 -23.36 -5.12
N SER A 33 1.62 -24.12 -5.21
CA SER A 33 1.45 -25.08 -6.31
C SER A 33 1.36 -24.35 -7.67
N PRO A 34 1.76 -25.01 -8.78
CA PRO A 34 1.64 -24.42 -10.12
C PRO A 34 0.20 -23.97 -10.45
N GLU A 35 -0.80 -24.68 -9.96
CA GLU A 35 -2.21 -24.32 -10.10
C GLU A 35 -2.57 -23.04 -9.36
N GLU A 36 -2.14 -22.89 -8.10
CA GLU A 36 -2.37 -21.68 -7.30
C GLU A 36 -1.65 -20.46 -7.89
N GLN A 37 -0.41 -20.64 -8.36
CA GLN A 37 0.33 -19.59 -9.04
C GLN A 37 -0.43 -19.12 -10.30
N LYS A 38 -0.91 -20.06 -11.11
CA LYS A 38 -1.69 -19.75 -12.31
C LYS A 38 -3.00 -19.02 -11.99
N GLU A 39 -3.72 -19.44 -10.95
CA GLU A 39 -4.95 -18.76 -10.53
C GLU A 39 -4.67 -17.32 -10.06
N MET A 40 -3.61 -17.12 -9.28
CA MET A 40 -3.18 -15.81 -8.82
C MET A 40 -2.81 -14.89 -10.00
N GLU A 41 -2.05 -15.38 -10.97
CA GLU A 41 -1.70 -14.64 -12.20
C GLU A 41 -2.95 -14.24 -12.99
N GLN A 42 -3.95 -15.14 -13.09
CA GLN A 42 -5.23 -14.82 -13.73
C GLN A 42 -6.00 -13.73 -12.98
N GLN A 43 -5.96 -13.70 -11.65
CA GLN A 43 -6.58 -12.63 -10.86
C GLN A 43 -5.91 -11.28 -11.13
N ILE A 44 -4.58 -11.23 -11.17
CA ILE A 44 -3.81 -10.01 -11.46
C ILE A 44 -4.15 -9.48 -12.86
N GLU A 45 -4.19 -10.36 -13.86
CA GLU A 45 -4.55 -9.97 -15.23
C GLU A 45 -5.99 -9.45 -15.30
N HIS A 46 -6.92 -10.11 -14.61
CA HIS A 46 -8.31 -9.65 -14.53
C HIS A 46 -8.43 -8.26 -13.90
N ILE A 47 -7.72 -8.00 -12.80
CA ILE A 47 -7.67 -6.67 -12.15
C ILE A 47 -7.08 -5.62 -13.10
N SER A 48 -6.01 -5.97 -13.83
CA SER A 48 -5.38 -5.10 -14.82
C SER A 48 -6.36 -4.70 -15.94
N MET A 49 -7.11 -5.67 -16.47
CA MET A 49 -8.14 -5.41 -17.49
C MET A 49 -9.25 -4.48 -16.97
N LEU A 50 -9.75 -4.71 -15.76
CA LEU A 50 -10.78 -3.87 -15.15
C LEU A 50 -10.30 -2.44 -14.92
N ASN A 51 -9.06 -2.26 -14.46
CA ASN A 51 -8.46 -0.94 -14.29
C ASN A 51 -8.29 -0.21 -15.64
N LYS A 52 -7.92 -0.93 -16.70
CA LYS A 52 -7.84 -0.37 -18.05
C LYS A 52 -9.22 0.05 -18.58
N GLU A 53 -10.26 -0.73 -18.32
CA GLU A 53 -11.63 -0.38 -18.68
C GLU A 53 -12.10 0.90 -17.94
N LEU A 54 -11.85 0.96 -16.63
CA LEU A 54 -12.21 2.11 -15.79
C LEU A 54 -11.52 3.41 -16.24
N THR A 55 -10.24 3.33 -16.61
CA THR A 55 -9.45 4.48 -17.08
C THR A 55 -9.68 4.82 -18.56
N GLY A 56 -10.37 3.96 -19.32
CA GLY A 56 -10.63 4.12 -20.75
C GLY A 56 -11.70 5.14 -21.14
N GLY A 57 -12.33 5.82 -20.18
CA GLY A 57 -13.09 7.05 -20.41
C GLY A 57 -14.52 6.90 -20.94
N LYS A 58 -15.23 5.82 -20.60
CA LYS A 58 -16.69 5.70 -20.87
C LYS A 58 -17.50 5.94 -19.59
N PRO A 59 -18.09 7.15 -19.40
CA PRO A 59 -18.77 7.53 -18.15
C PRO A 59 -19.97 6.63 -17.82
N GLU A 60 -20.62 6.09 -18.85
CA GLU A 60 -21.83 5.26 -18.72
C GLU A 60 -21.62 3.95 -17.94
N ASN A 61 -20.37 3.49 -17.78
CA ASN A 61 -20.03 2.26 -17.06
C ASN A 61 -19.07 2.47 -15.88
N GLU A 62 -18.75 3.71 -15.51
CA GLU A 62 -17.70 4.01 -14.53
C GLU A 62 -17.96 3.37 -13.16
N LEU A 63 -19.18 3.47 -12.64
CA LEU A 63 -19.56 2.85 -11.37
C LEU A 63 -19.57 1.32 -11.43
N VAL A 64 -19.96 0.74 -12.57
CA VAL A 64 -19.98 -0.71 -12.76
C VAL A 64 -18.55 -1.25 -12.80
N ALA A 65 -17.68 -0.61 -13.58
CA ALA A 65 -16.27 -0.95 -13.68
C ALA A 65 -15.54 -0.75 -12.35
N ALA A 66 -15.79 0.36 -11.65
CA ALA A 66 -15.21 0.63 -10.33
C ALA A 66 -15.66 -0.42 -9.31
N LYS A 67 -16.93 -0.84 -9.33
CA LYS A 67 -17.41 -1.91 -8.46
C LYS A 67 -16.75 -3.24 -8.76
N ALA A 68 -16.66 -3.63 -10.04
CA ALA A 68 -16.00 -4.86 -10.45
C ALA A 68 -14.51 -4.86 -10.05
N LEU A 69 -13.81 -3.75 -10.27
CA LEU A 69 -12.42 -3.58 -9.88
C LEU A 69 -12.26 -3.67 -8.36
N PHE A 70 -13.11 -3.00 -7.60
CA PHE A 70 -13.11 -3.08 -6.14
C PHE A 70 -13.29 -4.52 -5.63
N ASP A 71 -14.28 -5.24 -6.18
CA ASP A 71 -14.59 -6.61 -5.75
C ASP A 71 -13.43 -7.57 -6.07
N ALA A 72 -12.84 -7.46 -7.27
CA ALA A 72 -11.69 -8.26 -7.68
C ALA A 72 -10.43 -7.94 -6.85
N ALA A 73 -10.13 -6.66 -6.65
CA ALA A 73 -9.00 -6.21 -5.85
C ALA A 73 -9.14 -6.67 -4.39
N SER A 74 -10.34 -6.53 -3.80
CA SER A 74 -10.62 -6.98 -2.44
C SER A 74 -10.45 -8.48 -2.28
N LYS A 75 -10.90 -9.27 -3.27
CA LYS A 75 -10.67 -10.72 -3.27
C LYS A 75 -9.17 -11.03 -3.24
N PHE A 76 -8.39 -10.42 -4.14
CA PHE A 76 -6.96 -10.64 -4.23
C PHE A 76 -6.22 -10.26 -2.94
N VAL A 77 -6.49 -9.08 -2.38
CA VAL A 77 -5.84 -8.61 -1.14
C VAL A 77 -6.14 -9.56 0.03
N ASN A 78 -7.36 -10.11 0.10
CA ASN A 78 -7.74 -11.06 1.13
C ASN A 78 -7.09 -12.44 0.97
N THR A 79 -6.84 -12.89 -0.27
CA THR A 79 -6.24 -14.21 -0.53
C THR A 79 -4.72 -14.18 -0.63
N HIS A 80 -4.13 -13.01 -0.94
CA HIS A 80 -2.70 -12.83 -1.16
C HIS A 80 -2.14 -11.60 -0.40
N PRO A 81 -2.34 -11.47 0.92
CA PRO A 81 -2.00 -10.24 1.67
C PRO A 81 -0.51 -9.88 1.61
N ASN A 82 0.38 -10.86 1.50
CA ASN A 82 1.84 -10.64 1.50
C ASN A 82 2.46 -10.61 0.08
N HIS A 83 1.64 -10.62 -0.97
CA HIS A 83 2.15 -10.61 -2.35
C HIS A 83 2.72 -9.24 -2.73
N GLU A 84 3.79 -9.21 -3.54
CA GLU A 84 4.47 -7.96 -3.95
C GLU A 84 3.55 -6.94 -4.65
N LYS A 85 2.48 -7.40 -5.30
CA LYS A 85 1.48 -6.54 -5.97
C LYS A 85 0.38 -6.02 -5.05
N THR A 86 0.28 -6.53 -3.82
CA THR A 86 -0.80 -6.19 -2.90
C THR A 86 -0.89 -4.69 -2.61
N PRO A 87 0.21 -3.94 -2.37
CA PRO A 87 0.12 -2.50 -2.17
C PRO A 87 -0.51 -1.77 -3.37
N ALA A 88 -0.06 -2.10 -4.59
CA ALA A 88 -0.59 -1.51 -5.81
C ALA A 88 -2.08 -1.84 -6.01
N ILE A 89 -2.50 -3.07 -5.69
CA ILE A 89 -3.89 -3.52 -5.81
C ILE A 89 -4.77 -2.88 -4.72
N MET A 90 -4.25 -2.67 -3.52
CA MET A 90 -4.93 -1.89 -2.48
C MET A 90 -5.15 -0.45 -2.92
N GLU A 91 -4.18 0.17 -3.59
CA GLU A 91 -4.35 1.51 -4.17
C GLU A 91 -5.50 1.55 -5.20
N LEU A 92 -5.63 0.52 -6.04
CA LEU A 92 -6.76 0.38 -6.97
C LEU A 92 -8.10 0.22 -6.24
N ALA A 93 -8.13 -0.56 -5.16
CA ALA A 93 -9.32 -0.71 -4.32
C ALA A 93 -9.73 0.63 -3.66
N ALA A 94 -8.77 1.42 -3.19
CA ALA A 94 -9.03 2.74 -2.62
C ALA A 94 -9.60 3.71 -3.66
N LYS A 95 -8.99 3.80 -4.85
CA LYS A 95 -9.49 4.62 -5.97
C LYS A 95 -10.89 4.21 -6.41
N SER A 96 -11.13 2.90 -6.49
CA SER A 96 -12.46 2.37 -6.82
C SER A 96 -13.51 2.73 -5.76
N SER A 97 -13.15 2.65 -4.47
CA SER A 97 -14.03 3.03 -3.36
C SER A 97 -14.41 4.51 -3.43
N GLU A 98 -13.47 5.37 -3.81
CA GLU A 98 -13.73 6.79 -4.02
C GLU A 98 -14.74 7.03 -5.15
N ILE A 99 -14.52 6.42 -6.32
CA ILE A 99 -15.44 6.53 -7.47
C ILE A 99 -16.85 6.05 -7.10
N LEU A 100 -16.95 5.03 -6.24
CA LEU A 100 -18.21 4.51 -5.71
C LEU A 100 -18.87 5.42 -4.66
N GLY A 101 -18.31 6.59 -4.37
CA GLY A 101 -18.83 7.52 -3.37
C GLY A 101 -18.65 7.01 -1.93
N LYS A 102 -17.61 6.20 -1.68
CA LYS A 102 -17.29 5.64 -0.36
C LYS A 102 -15.94 6.17 0.16
N PRO A 103 -15.82 7.48 0.45
CA PRO A 103 -14.55 8.09 0.85
C PRO A 103 -13.99 7.49 2.15
N GLN A 104 -14.83 7.14 3.13
CA GLN A 104 -14.35 6.48 4.36
C GLN A 104 -13.71 5.12 4.10
N GLN A 105 -14.22 4.36 3.13
CA GLN A 105 -13.63 3.09 2.75
C GLN A 105 -12.27 3.29 2.08
N ALA A 106 -12.17 4.28 1.18
CA ALA A 106 -10.91 4.67 0.55
C ALA A 106 -9.87 5.11 1.60
N ILE A 107 -10.26 5.94 2.57
CA ILE A 107 -9.41 6.38 3.69
C ILE A 107 -8.88 5.18 4.46
N ASN A 108 -9.74 4.24 4.84
CA ASN A 108 -9.32 3.07 5.62
C ASN A 108 -8.31 2.20 4.86
N ILE A 109 -8.48 2.03 3.54
CA ILE A 109 -7.53 1.26 2.71
C ILE A 109 -6.20 2.00 2.59
N MET A 110 -6.21 3.31 2.38
CA MET A 110 -4.99 4.11 2.29
C MET A 110 -4.25 4.20 3.63
N GLN A 111 -4.98 4.27 4.75
CA GLN A 111 -4.35 4.23 6.07
C GLN A 111 -3.60 2.92 6.29
N LYS A 112 -4.19 1.78 5.89
CA LYS A 112 -3.47 0.50 5.90
C LYS A 112 -2.20 0.53 5.05
N LEU A 113 -2.23 1.17 3.88
CA LEU A 113 -1.02 1.33 3.06
C LEU A 113 0.08 2.11 3.78
N VAL A 114 -0.29 3.19 4.48
CA VAL A 114 0.66 3.98 5.28
C VAL A 114 1.18 3.19 6.49
N ASP A 115 0.33 2.40 7.13
CA ASP A 115 0.65 1.66 8.35
C ASP A 115 1.49 0.40 8.07
N GLU A 116 1.15 -0.35 7.02
CA GLU A 116 1.79 -1.63 6.66
C GLU A 116 3.02 -1.46 5.75
N PHE A 117 3.06 -0.38 4.95
CA PHE A 117 4.17 -0.07 4.03
C PHE A 117 4.76 1.32 4.29
N PRO A 118 5.21 1.61 5.54
CA PRO A 118 5.68 2.94 5.92
C PRO A 118 6.99 3.30 5.20
N GLU A 119 7.16 4.60 4.92
CA GLU A 119 8.42 5.19 4.43
C GLU A 119 8.86 4.72 3.03
N THR A 120 7.90 4.29 2.23
CA THR A 120 8.05 4.10 0.79
C THR A 120 7.97 5.43 0.04
N GLU A 121 8.47 5.48 -1.20
CA GLU A 121 8.33 6.64 -2.10
C GLU A 121 6.85 7.05 -2.32
N ASP A 122 5.92 6.10 -2.16
CA ASP A 122 4.48 6.32 -2.29
C ASP A 122 3.79 6.77 -1.00
N THR A 123 4.46 6.70 0.16
CA THR A 123 3.85 7.09 1.45
C THR A 123 3.34 8.55 1.46
N PRO A 124 4.11 9.54 0.96
CA PRO A 124 3.63 10.93 0.87
C PRO A 124 2.35 11.07 0.03
N LYS A 125 2.29 10.35 -1.11
CA LYS A 125 1.11 10.28 -1.99
C LYS A 125 -0.11 9.74 -1.24
N TYR A 126 0.05 8.67 -0.45
CA TYR A 126 -1.06 8.11 0.32
C TYR A 126 -1.55 9.07 1.40
N MET A 127 -0.65 9.74 2.13
CA MET A 127 -1.04 10.75 3.13
C MET A 127 -1.79 11.94 2.51
N ALA A 128 -1.33 12.42 1.35
CA ALA A 128 -2.03 13.49 0.62
C ALA A 128 -3.43 13.06 0.17
N ASN A 129 -3.56 11.84 -0.34
CA ASN A 129 -4.86 11.30 -0.74
C ASN A 129 -5.82 11.12 0.44
N ILE A 130 -5.33 10.65 1.60
CA ILE A 130 -6.14 10.57 2.83
C ILE A 130 -6.65 11.96 3.22
N ALA A 131 -5.77 12.97 3.23
CA ALA A 131 -6.13 14.34 3.56
C ALA A 131 -7.24 14.86 2.63
N ARG A 132 -7.10 14.69 1.31
CA ARG A 132 -8.12 15.08 0.33
C ARG A 132 -9.43 14.32 0.50
N LEU A 133 -9.37 13.02 0.79
CA LEU A 133 -10.58 12.22 1.02
C LEU A 133 -11.33 12.67 2.27
N TYR A 134 -10.64 13.11 3.32
CA TYR A 134 -11.28 13.73 4.47
C TYR A 134 -12.03 15.01 4.08
N GLU A 135 -11.51 15.82 3.15
CA GLU A 135 -12.23 17.02 2.65
C GLU A 135 -13.49 16.65 1.91
N VAL A 136 -13.40 15.67 1.00
CA VAL A 136 -14.56 15.14 0.26
C VAL A 136 -15.61 14.59 1.23
N ASN A 137 -15.18 14.01 2.35
CA ASN A 137 -16.07 13.50 3.40
C ASN A 137 -16.57 14.59 4.38
N GLY A 138 -16.19 15.87 4.20
CA GLY A 138 -16.58 16.99 5.06
C GLY A 138 -15.82 17.07 6.39
N GLU A 139 -14.77 16.28 6.57
CA GLU A 139 -13.97 16.17 7.80
C GLU A 139 -12.74 17.09 7.75
N LEU A 140 -12.98 18.39 7.60
CA LEU A 140 -11.92 19.37 7.30
C LEU A 140 -10.78 19.41 8.32
N GLU A 141 -11.08 19.26 9.61
CA GLU A 141 -10.04 19.26 10.65
C GLU A 141 -9.13 18.03 10.57
N LYS A 142 -9.67 16.86 10.18
CA LYS A 142 -8.86 15.66 9.93
C LYS A 142 -8.00 15.84 8.69
N SER A 143 -8.54 16.45 7.64
CA SER A 143 -7.77 16.80 6.45
C SER A 143 -6.56 17.68 6.78
N LYS A 144 -6.79 18.79 7.50
CA LYS A 144 -5.72 19.68 7.98
C LYS A 144 -4.65 18.94 8.77
N SER A 145 -5.08 18.08 9.71
CA SER A 145 -4.17 17.28 10.51
C SER A 145 -3.30 16.37 9.63
N MET A 146 -3.88 15.72 8.63
CA MET A 146 -3.13 14.84 7.72
C MET A 146 -2.18 15.61 6.81
N TYR A 147 -2.58 16.77 6.27
CA TYR A 147 -1.66 17.62 5.50
C TYR A 147 -0.49 18.13 6.35
N ASN A 148 -0.74 18.54 7.60
CA ASN A 148 0.33 18.96 8.49
C ASN A 148 1.31 17.81 8.80
N GLN A 149 0.82 16.59 9.06
CA GLN A 149 1.66 15.41 9.26
C GLN A 149 2.52 15.10 8.02
N LEU A 150 1.94 15.22 6.82
CA LEU A 150 2.66 15.06 5.56
C LEU A 150 3.80 16.09 5.43
N ILE A 151 3.52 17.36 5.71
CA ILE A 151 4.52 18.44 5.66
C ILE A 151 5.63 18.22 6.69
N GLU A 152 5.29 17.78 7.90
CA GLU A 152 6.25 17.51 8.96
C GLU A 152 7.16 16.32 8.63
N LYS A 153 6.59 15.22 8.15
CA LYS A 153 7.33 13.98 7.89
C LYS A 153 8.10 14.00 6.56
N TYR A 154 7.59 14.69 5.55
CA TYR A 154 8.15 14.70 4.19
C TYR A 154 8.32 16.12 3.63
N PRO A 155 9.02 17.04 4.33
CA PRO A 155 9.02 18.46 4.01
C PRO A 155 9.53 18.82 2.60
N ASN A 156 10.33 17.96 1.97
CA ASN A 156 10.89 18.20 0.63
C ASN A 156 10.14 17.45 -0.49
N ASP A 157 9.12 16.66 -0.15
CA ASP A 157 8.35 15.89 -1.11
C ASP A 157 7.38 16.79 -1.90
N PRO A 158 7.17 16.56 -3.21
CA PRO A 158 6.22 17.34 -4.00
C PRO A 158 4.80 17.39 -3.40
N PHE A 159 4.29 16.28 -2.85
CA PHE A 159 2.97 16.24 -2.22
C PHE A 159 2.90 17.11 -0.96
N ALA A 160 4.00 17.21 -0.20
CA ALA A 160 4.08 18.10 0.96
C ALA A 160 4.15 19.57 0.56
N GLN A 161 4.86 19.90 -0.51
CA GLN A 161 4.89 21.27 -1.05
C GLN A 161 3.50 21.68 -1.55
N ASP A 162 2.80 20.79 -2.25
CA ASP A 162 1.42 21.01 -2.68
C ASP A 162 0.47 21.17 -1.50
N ALA A 163 0.59 20.32 -0.47
CA ALA A 163 -0.18 20.44 0.76
C ALA A 163 0.05 21.79 1.46
N LYS A 164 1.31 22.24 1.56
CA LYS A 164 1.65 23.54 2.16
C LYS A 164 1.02 24.69 1.38
N ASN A 165 1.12 24.67 0.06
CA ASN A 165 0.51 25.67 -0.81
C ASN A 165 -1.03 25.67 -0.67
N TYR A 166 -1.63 24.48 -0.63
CA TYR A 166 -3.06 24.30 -0.46
C TYR A 166 -3.55 24.86 0.89
N LEU A 167 -2.92 24.48 2.00
CA LEU A 167 -3.26 24.99 3.33
C LEU A 167 -3.13 26.52 3.42
N THR A 168 -2.10 27.09 2.80
CA THR A 168 -1.86 28.54 2.77
C THR A 168 -2.95 29.28 1.97
N ASN A 169 -3.32 28.76 0.80
CA ASN A 169 -4.21 29.44 -0.14
C ASN A 169 -5.70 29.22 0.13
N ILE A 170 -6.09 28.03 0.62
CA ILE A 170 -7.51 27.63 0.76
C ILE A 170 -7.99 27.81 2.20
N LEU A 171 -7.13 27.56 3.19
CA LEU A 171 -7.53 27.54 4.60
C LEU A 171 -7.11 28.77 5.40
N GLY A 172 -6.55 29.78 4.73
CA GLY A 172 -6.57 31.17 5.19
C GLY A 172 -6.04 31.38 6.61
N LYS A 173 -4.86 30.85 6.92
CA LYS A 173 -4.09 31.33 8.08
C LYS A 173 -3.11 32.39 7.62
N SER A 174 -3.29 33.61 8.11
CA SER A 174 -2.47 34.78 7.79
C SER A 174 -0.99 34.53 8.04
N ASP A 175 -0.14 35.12 7.22
CA ASP A 175 1.34 35.13 7.28
C ASP A 175 1.95 35.18 8.70
N ALA A 176 1.25 35.75 9.67
CA ALA A 176 1.64 35.82 11.08
C ALA A 176 1.85 34.45 11.78
N GLU A 177 1.06 33.43 11.50
CA GLU A 177 1.23 32.10 12.16
C GLU A 177 2.36 31.28 11.51
N ILE A 178 2.60 31.48 10.21
CA ILE A 178 3.68 30.82 9.47
C ILE A 178 5.04 31.43 9.85
N LEU A 179 5.10 32.76 10.05
CA LEU A 179 6.29 33.46 10.54
C LEU A 179 6.70 32.99 11.95
N MET A 180 5.75 32.75 12.86
CA MET A 180 6.07 32.23 14.21
C MET A 180 6.70 30.82 14.18
N PHE A 181 6.28 29.96 13.25
CA PHE A 181 6.87 28.62 13.12
C PHE A 181 8.30 28.68 12.56
N ILE A 182 8.52 29.48 11.50
CA ILE A 182 9.84 29.65 10.89
C ILE A 182 10.85 30.33 11.85
N ASP A 183 10.42 31.34 12.60
CA ASP A 183 11.27 32.02 13.58
C ASP A 183 11.64 31.10 14.76
N SER A 184 10.75 30.20 15.18
CA SER A 184 11.03 29.22 16.25
C SER A 184 12.09 28.18 15.86
N VAL A 185 12.11 27.78 14.58
CA VAL A 185 13.08 26.83 14.02
C VAL A 185 14.45 27.49 13.80
N ASN A 186 14.49 28.78 13.45
CA ASN A 186 15.74 29.51 13.20
C ASN A 186 16.37 30.13 14.46
N SER A 187 15.62 30.33 15.54
CA SER A 187 16.14 30.88 16.81
C SER A 187 16.73 29.82 17.76
N SER A 188 16.66 28.54 17.36
CA SER A 188 17.14 27.39 18.13
C SER A 188 18.44 26.78 17.58
N ASN A 189 19.07 27.43 16.60
CA ASN A 189 20.38 27.11 16.03
C ASN A 189 21.39 28.24 16.25
#